data_AF-A0AAW2WRF0-F1
#
_entry.id   AF-A0AAW2WRF0-F1
#
_cell.length_a   1.000
_cell.length_b   1.000
_cell.length_c   1.000
_cell.angle_alpha   90.00
_cell.angle_beta   90.00
_cell.angle_gamma   90.00
#
_symmetry.space_group_name_H-M   'P 1'
#
loop_
_entity.id
_entity.type
_entity.pdbx_description
1 polymer ?
#
loop_
_entity_poly.entity_id
_entity_poly.type
_entity_poly.pdbx_seq_one_letter_code
_entity_poly.pdbx_strand_id
1 'polypeptide(L)'
;MKTRPQASDPDHFLFRGLNIPGNTSNPLGSFINRPTVLQIPGLNTLGISTVRVDYRPGGVVPPHRHPRASEILTVLEGTVLVGFVTSDPENRLISKVLHKGDVFVFPFGLVHFQQNVGQGNAVTIAFLSSQNPGVIAIANAVFGSDPPINADVLAKAFQVDKSIINKLQAPYN
;
A
#
# COMPACT_ATOMS: atom_id res chain seq x y z
N MET A 1 -20.78 -24.68 -12.34
CA MET A 1 -22.14 -24.20 -12.04
C MET A 1 -22.04 -22.74 -11.61
N LYS A 2 -22.68 -21.81 -12.34
CA LYS A 2 -22.78 -20.40 -11.92
C LYS A 2 -23.94 -20.31 -10.93
N THR A 3 -23.65 -20.29 -9.64
CA THR A 3 -24.67 -20.11 -8.59
C THR A 3 -25.22 -18.68 -8.68
N ARG A 4 -26.55 -18.57 -8.69
CA ARG A 4 -27.28 -17.31 -8.59
C ARG A 4 -26.96 -16.69 -7.22
N PRO A 5 -26.53 -15.42 -7.10
CA PRO A 5 -26.26 -14.83 -5.80
C PRO A 5 -27.56 -14.77 -4.99
N GLN A 6 -27.69 -15.59 -3.94
CA GLN A 6 -28.60 -15.32 -2.82
C GLN A 6 -27.87 -14.34 -1.90
N ALA A 7 -27.85 -13.08 -2.31
CA ALA A 7 -27.51 -11.99 -1.41
C ALA A 7 -28.75 -11.10 -1.34
N SER A 8 -29.42 -11.12 -0.19
CA SER A 8 -30.72 -10.46 0.01
C SER A 8 -30.60 -8.97 0.29
N ASP A 9 -29.40 -8.48 0.63
CA ASP A 9 -29.16 -7.10 1.04
C ASP A 9 -28.22 -6.37 0.05
N PRO A 10 -28.72 -5.35 -0.68
CA PRO A 10 -27.89 -4.50 -1.54
C PRO A 10 -26.73 -3.81 -0.81
N ASP A 11 -26.86 -3.52 0.49
CA ASP A 11 -25.81 -2.84 1.25
C ASP A 11 -24.55 -3.70 1.43
N HIS A 12 -24.64 -5.03 1.28
CA HIS A 12 -23.47 -5.91 1.25
C HIS A 12 -22.56 -5.68 0.04
N PHE A 13 -23.04 -5.03 -1.02
CA PHE A 13 -22.30 -4.76 -2.25
C PHE A 13 -21.86 -3.29 -2.38
N LEU A 14 -22.12 -2.47 -1.36
CA LEU A 14 -21.95 -1.02 -1.42
C LEU A 14 -20.94 -0.53 -0.39
N PHE A 15 -20.05 0.35 -0.83
CA PHE A 15 -19.26 1.19 0.05
C PHE A 15 -19.49 2.66 -0.30
N ARG A 16 -19.80 3.47 0.70
CA ARG A 16 -19.95 4.93 0.57
C ARG A 16 -18.74 5.63 1.18
N GLY A 17 -18.32 6.74 0.57
CA GLY A 17 -17.27 7.60 1.14
C GLY A 17 -15.87 7.42 0.54
N LEU A 18 -15.71 6.61 -0.53
CA LEU A 18 -14.42 6.56 -1.25
C LEU A 18 -14.07 7.91 -1.91
N ASN A 19 -15.04 8.80 -2.12
CA ASN A 19 -14.82 10.15 -2.62
C ASN A 19 -14.32 11.13 -1.53
N ILE A 20 -14.46 10.79 -0.25
CA ILE A 20 -14.12 11.67 0.87
C ILE A 20 -12.61 11.58 1.13
N PRO A 21 -11.87 12.70 1.07
CA PRO A 21 -10.44 12.70 1.37
C PRO A 21 -10.15 12.28 2.81
N GLY A 22 -9.13 11.45 2.99
CA GLY A 22 -8.65 11.07 4.31
C GLY A 22 -7.79 12.13 5.00
N ASN A 23 -7.57 11.96 6.31
CA ASN A 23 -6.70 12.87 7.08
C ASN A 23 -5.21 12.58 6.82
N THR A 24 -4.56 13.46 6.08
CA THR A 24 -3.12 13.40 5.76
C THR A 24 -2.23 14.14 6.77
N SER A 25 -2.80 14.68 7.86
CA SER A 25 -2.06 15.29 8.98
C SER A 25 -1.44 14.23 9.90
N ASN A 26 -0.58 13.39 9.34
CA ASN A 26 0.15 12.33 10.03
C ASN A 26 1.61 12.29 9.54
N PRO A 27 2.51 11.54 10.22
CA PRO A 27 3.93 11.54 9.87
C PRO A 27 4.24 11.14 8.43
N LEU A 28 3.44 10.24 7.83
CA LEU A 28 3.63 9.80 6.45
C LEU A 28 3.07 10.80 5.43
N GLY A 29 2.17 11.69 5.84
CA GLY A 29 1.53 12.65 4.94
C GLY A 29 0.57 12.02 3.93
N SER A 30 0.13 10.79 4.16
CA SER A 30 -0.81 10.07 3.30
C SER A 30 -1.90 9.38 4.12
N PHE A 31 -3.03 9.10 3.48
CA PHE A 31 -4.11 8.30 4.07
C PHE A 31 -4.59 7.28 3.06
N ILE A 32 -4.84 6.05 3.53
CA ILE A 32 -5.22 4.92 2.68
C ILE A 32 -6.61 4.42 3.10
N ASN A 33 -7.62 4.62 2.25
CA ASN A 33 -8.97 4.07 2.42
C ASN A 33 -9.11 2.77 1.63
N ARG A 34 -9.29 1.63 2.32
CA ARG A 34 -9.25 0.28 1.73
C ARG A 34 -10.58 -0.44 1.91
N PRO A 35 -11.58 -0.24 1.04
CA PRO A 35 -12.78 -1.06 1.02
C PRO A 35 -12.46 -2.46 0.47
N THR A 36 -11.99 -3.34 1.34
CA THR A 36 -11.75 -4.76 1.05
C THR A 36 -13.01 -5.58 1.32
N VAL A 37 -12.93 -6.91 1.24
CA VAL A 37 -14.03 -7.82 1.64
C VAL A 37 -14.54 -7.57 3.07
N LEU A 38 -13.71 -6.98 3.94
CA LEU A 38 -14.12 -6.64 5.31
C LEU A 38 -15.11 -5.46 5.36
N GLN A 39 -15.12 -4.59 4.35
CA GLN A 39 -16.03 -3.44 4.24
C GLN A 39 -17.12 -3.68 3.19
N ILE A 40 -16.83 -4.49 2.16
CA ILE A 40 -17.79 -4.88 1.11
C ILE A 40 -17.88 -6.40 1.10
N PRO A 41 -18.76 -7.02 1.92
CA PRO A 41 -18.91 -8.47 1.99
C PRO A 41 -19.16 -9.14 0.63
N GLY A 42 -19.84 -8.44 -0.29
CA GLY A 42 -20.10 -8.87 -1.65
C GLY A 42 -18.86 -9.09 -2.52
N LEU A 43 -17.67 -8.64 -2.10
CA LEU A 43 -16.40 -8.98 -2.76
C LEU A 43 -15.97 -10.43 -2.55
N ASN A 44 -16.61 -11.15 -1.62
CA ASN A 44 -16.25 -12.54 -1.35
C ASN A 44 -16.38 -13.39 -2.62
N THR A 45 -15.36 -14.20 -2.90
CA THR A 45 -15.18 -15.04 -4.10
C THR A 45 -14.87 -14.31 -5.41
N LEU A 46 -14.88 -12.97 -5.44
CA LEU A 46 -14.68 -12.19 -6.68
C LEU A 46 -13.22 -11.88 -7.00
N GLY A 47 -12.30 -12.06 -6.03
CA GLY A 47 -10.87 -11.92 -6.26
C GLY A 47 -10.42 -10.49 -6.59
N ILE A 48 -11.17 -9.46 -6.17
CA ILE A 48 -10.84 -8.05 -6.42
C ILE A 48 -11.13 -7.17 -5.21
N SER A 49 -10.41 -6.06 -5.10
CA SER A 49 -10.73 -4.97 -4.16
C SER A 49 -10.23 -3.64 -4.72
N THR A 50 -10.59 -2.53 -4.07
CA THR A 50 -10.11 -1.18 -4.44
C THR A 50 -9.54 -0.45 -3.23
N VAL A 51 -8.73 0.56 -3.49
CA VAL A 51 -8.14 1.45 -2.50
C VAL A 51 -8.07 2.87 -3.07
N ARG A 52 -8.36 3.86 -2.23
CA ARG A 52 -8.01 5.25 -2.48
C ARG A 52 -6.83 5.64 -1.60
N VAL A 53 -5.93 6.44 -2.16
CA VAL A 53 -4.88 7.10 -1.40
C VAL A 53 -4.95 8.61 -1.60
N ASP A 54 -4.93 9.34 -0.50
CA ASP A 54 -4.80 10.80 -0.45
C ASP A 54 -3.40 11.17 0.05
N TYR A 55 -2.78 12.17 -0.56
CA TYR A 55 -1.43 12.64 -0.21
C TYR A 55 -1.42 14.15 -0.05
N ARG A 56 -0.79 14.66 1.02
CA ARG A 56 -0.33 16.06 1.06
C ARG A 56 0.96 16.21 0.24
N PRO A 57 1.46 17.43 -0.06
CA PRO A 57 2.75 17.60 -0.71
C PRO A 57 3.87 16.86 0.04
N GLY A 58 4.68 16.09 -0.67
CA GLY A 58 5.74 15.26 -0.08
C GLY A 58 5.26 14.00 0.64
N GLY A 59 3.95 13.77 0.76
CA GLY A 59 3.38 12.60 1.42
C GLY A 59 3.78 11.29 0.73
N VAL A 60 3.99 10.25 1.53
CA VAL A 60 4.48 8.94 1.07
C VAL A 60 3.54 7.82 1.47
N VAL A 61 3.38 6.85 0.60
CA VAL A 61 3.09 5.49 1.02
C VAL A 61 4.43 4.75 1.02
N PRO A 62 4.94 4.37 2.19
CA PRO A 62 6.30 3.86 2.33
C PRO A 62 6.47 2.52 1.60
N PRO A 63 7.72 2.04 1.42
CA PRO A 63 7.97 0.73 0.84
C PRO A 63 7.11 -0.35 1.51
N HIS A 64 6.32 -1.03 0.69
CA HIS A 64 5.41 -2.08 1.11
C HIS A 64 5.20 -3.11 0.00
N ARG A 65 4.56 -4.23 0.34
CA ARG A 65 4.14 -5.25 -0.63
C ARG A 65 2.77 -5.82 -0.30
N HIS A 66 2.11 -6.36 -1.32
CA HIS A 66 0.88 -7.15 -1.17
C HIS A 66 1.21 -8.63 -1.28
N PRO A 67 1.12 -9.42 -0.19
CA PRO A 67 1.47 -10.85 -0.24
C PRO A 67 0.46 -11.68 -1.05
N ARG A 68 -0.70 -11.12 -1.41
CA ARG A 68 -1.79 -11.85 -2.07
C ARG A 68 -2.38 -11.13 -3.28
N ALA A 69 -1.73 -10.12 -3.85
CA ALA A 69 -2.26 -9.42 -5.02
C ALA A 69 -1.18 -8.71 -5.85
N SER A 70 -1.45 -8.53 -7.14
CA SER A 70 -0.92 -7.41 -7.91
C SER A 70 -1.81 -6.17 -7.72
N GLU A 71 -1.29 -5.00 -8.07
CA GLU A 71 -2.01 -3.73 -8.00
C GLU A 71 -1.91 -2.98 -9.33
N ILE A 72 -3.00 -2.34 -9.75
CA ILE A 72 -3.02 -1.34 -10.81
C ILE A 72 -3.52 -0.03 -10.24
N LEU A 73 -2.73 1.03 -10.38
CA LEU A 73 -2.97 2.34 -9.81
C LEU A 73 -3.20 3.37 -10.91
N THR A 74 -4.19 4.24 -10.73
CA THR A 74 -4.50 5.39 -11.59
C THR A 74 -4.42 6.68 -10.78
N VAL A 75 -3.76 7.71 -11.32
CA VAL A 75 -3.73 9.03 -10.70
C VAL A 75 -5.01 9.80 -11.05
N LEU A 76 -5.76 10.20 -10.03
CA LEU A 76 -6.96 11.02 -10.20
C LEU A 76 -6.64 12.51 -10.16
N GLU A 77 -5.68 12.91 -9.32
CA GLU A 77 -5.24 14.29 -9.12
C GLU A 77 -3.76 14.36 -8.73
N GLY A 78 -3.10 15.47 -9.07
CA GLY A 78 -1.72 15.77 -8.67
C GLY A 78 -0.64 15.04 -9.48
N THR A 79 0.53 14.89 -8.86
CA THR A 79 1.74 14.30 -9.48
C THR A 79 2.42 13.36 -8.49
N VAL A 80 2.53 12.09 -8.87
CA VAL A 80 2.97 11.03 -7.95
C VAL A 80 4.14 10.28 -8.56
N LEU A 81 5.28 10.27 -7.87
CA LEU A 81 6.36 9.33 -8.15
C LEU A 81 5.94 7.95 -7.62
N VAL A 82 6.02 6.94 -8.48
CA VAL A 82 5.81 5.55 -8.10
C VAL A 82 7.03 4.72 -8.47
N GLY A 83 7.22 3.60 -7.79
CA GLY A 83 8.19 2.60 -8.22
C GLY A 83 8.07 1.28 -7.50
N PHE A 84 8.58 0.22 -8.14
CA PHE A 84 8.78 -1.10 -7.54
C PHE A 84 10.19 -1.61 -7.80
N VAL A 85 10.63 -2.54 -6.97
CA VAL A 85 11.94 -3.20 -7.09
C VAL A 85 11.73 -4.63 -7.58
N THR A 86 12.46 -5.03 -8.63
CA THR A 86 12.45 -6.42 -9.10
C THR A 86 13.06 -7.36 -8.06
N SER A 87 12.80 -8.66 -8.18
CA SER A 87 13.43 -9.65 -7.31
C SER A 87 14.94 -9.76 -7.54
N ASP A 88 15.59 -10.51 -6.65
CA ASP A 88 16.95 -11.01 -6.80
C ASP A 88 17.13 -11.77 -8.14
N PRO A 89 18.30 -11.68 -8.81
CA PRO A 89 19.52 -10.99 -8.39
C PRO A 89 19.57 -9.48 -8.70
N GLU A 90 18.71 -8.96 -9.58
CA GLU A 90 18.90 -7.60 -10.10
C GLU A 90 18.56 -6.52 -9.08
N ASN A 91 17.54 -6.74 -8.24
CA ASN A 91 17.04 -5.74 -7.29
C ASN A 91 16.86 -4.35 -7.93
N ARG A 92 16.38 -4.34 -9.19
CA ARG A 92 16.33 -3.14 -10.04
C ARG A 92 15.10 -2.32 -9.74
N LEU A 93 15.29 -1.02 -9.53
CA LEU A 93 14.19 -0.06 -9.44
C LEU A 93 13.58 0.22 -10.82
N ILE A 94 12.27 0.02 -10.92
CA ILE A 94 11.43 0.50 -12.03
C ILE A 94 10.55 1.61 -11.47
N SER A 95 10.69 2.84 -11.99
CA SER A 95 9.98 4.00 -11.46
C SER A 95 9.56 4.99 -12.55
N LYS A 96 8.52 5.77 -12.25
CA LYS A 96 8.00 6.83 -13.12
C LYS A 96 7.29 7.91 -12.30
N VAL A 97 7.39 9.16 -12.74
CA VAL A 97 6.51 10.24 -12.27
C VAL A 97 5.24 10.21 -13.11
N LEU A 98 4.11 10.03 -12.43
CA LEU A 98 2.78 9.95 -13.03
C LEU A 98 2.01 11.26 -12.82
N HIS A 99 1.18 11.60 -13.79
CA HIS A 99 0.25 12.73 -13.78
C HIS A 99 -1.19 12.22 -13.83
N LYS A 100 -2.16 13.12 -13.62
CA LYS A 100 -3.58 12.82 -13.74
C LYS A 100 -3.91 12.04 -15.02
N GLY A 101 -4.57 10.88 -14.86
CA GLY A 101 -4.95 9.98 -15.94
C GLY A 101 -3.93 8.87 -16.23
N ASP A 102 -2.68 9.00 -15.76
CA ASP A 102 -1.68 7.97 -15.94
C ASP A 102 -1.98 6.73 -15.07
N VAL A 103 -1.61 5.57 -15.60
CA VAL A 103 -1.81 4.26 -14.98
C VAL A 103 -0.46 3.54 -14.81
N PHE A 104 -0.27 2.86 -13.70
CA PHE A 104 0.93 2.08 -13.42
C PHE A 104 0.60 0.76 -12.71
N VAL A 105 1.37 -0.29 -13.00
CA VAL A 105 1.12 -1.64 -12.48
C VAL A 105 2.25 -2.06 -11.56
N PHE A 106 1.90 -2.58 -10.39
CA PHE A 106 2.81 -3.22 -9.44
C PHE A 106 2.63 -4.74 -9.51
N PRO A 107 3.66 -5.50 -9.92
CA PRO A 107 3.58 -6.95 -9.96
C PRO A 107 3.34 -7.58 -8.59
N PHE A 108 2.74 -8.77 -8.59
CA PHE A 108 2.37 -9.50 -7.38
C PHE A 108 3.55 -9.61 -6.41
N GLY A 109 3.35 -9.20 -5.16
CA GLY A 109 4.30 -9.44 -4.08
C GLY A 109 5.59 -8.62 -4.11
N LEU A 110 5.83 -7.76 -5.11
CA LEU A 110 7.04 -6.94 -5.14
C LEU A 110 6.95 -5.72 -4.21
N VAL A 111 8.10 -5.32 -3.68
CA VAL A 111 8.21 -4.11 -2.86
C VAL A 111 8.05 -2.89 -3.76
N HIS A 112 7.13 -1.99 -3.38
CA HIS A 112 6.83 -0.78 -4.12
C HIS A 112 6.45 0.37 -3.17
N PHE A 113 6.40 1.59 -3.72
CA PHE A 113 6.14 2.81 -2.98
C PHE A 113 5.49 3.88 -3.87
N GLN A 114 4.93 4.89 -3.21
CA GLN A 114 4.42 6.10 -3.86
C GLN A 114 4.82 7.34 -3.07
N GLN A 115 5.09 8.45 -3.76
CA GLN A 115 5.34 9.75 -3.15
C GLN A 115 4.68 10.86 -3.99
N ASN A 116 3.94 11.75 -3.33
CA ASN A 116 3.49 12.98 -3.97
C ASN A 116 4.67 13.94 -4.13
N VAL A 117 5.09 14.17 -5.39
CA VAL A 117 6.20 15.06 -5.76
C VAL A 117 5.70 16.39 -6.34
N GLY A 118 4.38 16.57 -6.42
CA GLY A 118 3.74 17.83 -6.80
C GLY A 118 3.73 18.85 -5.66
N GLN A 119 3.39 20.09 -6.01
CA GLN A 119 3.25 21.19 -5.05
C GLN A 119 1.89 21.19 -4.32
N GLY A 120 0.89 20.53 -4.90
CA GLY A 120 -0.45 20.39 -4.34
C GLY A 120 -0.71 18.99 -3.77
N ASN A 121 -1.92 18.78 -3.26
CA ASN A 121 -2.38 17.45 -2.89
C ASN A 121 -2.46 16.53 -4.12
N ALA A 122 -2.32 15.23 -3.90
CA ALA A 122 -2.52 14.21 -4.93
C ALA A 122 -3.51 13.15 -4.45
N VAL A 123 -4.18 12.53 -5.40
CA VAL A 123 -5.14 11.44 -5.16
C VAL A 123 -4.90 10.33 -6.17
N THR A 124 -4.81 9.10 -5.69
CA THR A 124 -4.73 7.90 -6.53
C THR A 124 -5.85 6.94 -6.14
N ILE A 125 -6.28 6.15 -7.12
CA ILE A 125 -7.14 4.99 -6.89
C ILE A 125 -6.43 3.77 -7.46
N ALA A 126 -6.46 2.66 -6.73
CA ALA A 126 -5.92 1.41 -7.22
C ALA A 126 -6.91 0.26 -7.06
N PHE A 127 -6.70 -0.76 -7.87
CA PHE A 127 -7.45 -2.01 -7.83
C PHE A 127 -6.45 -3.15 -7.64
N LEU A 128 -6.82 -4.11 -6.80
CA LEU A 128 -5.97 -5.23 -6.45
C LEU A 128 -6.62 -6.54 -6.88
N SER A 129 -5.80 -7.47 -7.35
CA SER A 129 -6.22 -8.80 -7.80
C SER A 129 -6.57 -9.77 -6.66
N SER A 130 -7.12 -9.26 -5.56
CA SER A 130 -7.60 -10.04 -4.43
C SER A 130 -8.65 -9.27 -3.63
N GLN A 131 -9.65 -9.99 -3.11
CA GLN A 131 -10.63 -9.46 -2.16
C GLN A 131 -10.00 -9.07 -0.81
N ASN A 132 -8.84 -9.65 -0.49
CA ASN A 132 -8.03 -9.34 0.68
C ASN A 132 -6.54 -9.41 0.30
N PRO A 133 -5.96 -8.32 -0.24
CA PRO A 133 -4.59 -8.31 -0.74
C PRO A 133 -3.54 -8.44 0.38
N GLY A 134 -3.87 -7.99 1.59
CA GLY A 134 -2.92 -7.82 2.68
C GLY A 134 -1.91 -6.71 2.40
N VAL A 135 -1.23 -6.22 3.42
CA VAL A 135 -0.18 -5.21 3.29
C VAL A 135 0.94 -5.58 4.25
N ILE A 136 2.18 -5.60 3.75
CA ILE A 136 3.38 -5.68 4.57
C ILE A 136 4.14 -4.37 4.33
N ALA A 137 3.98 -3.41 5.25
CA ALA A 137 4.83 -2.23 5.29
C ALA A 137 6.22 -2.65 5.78
N ILE A 138 7.26 -2.42 4.97
CA ILE A 138 8.58 -3.02 5.19
C ILE A 138 9.19 -2.54 6.51
N ALA A 139 9.15 -1.22 6.77
CA ALA A 139 9.71 -0.68 8.01
C ALA A 139 9.00 -1.22 9.27
N ASN A 140 7.66 -1.27 9.26
CA ASN A 140 6.89 -1.84 10.37
C ASN A 140 7.20 -3.33 10.56
N ALA A 141 7.26 -4.11 9.48
CA ALA A 141 7.51 -5.55 9.58
C ALA A 141 8.94 -5.87 10.06
N VAL A 142 9.93 -5.05 9.69
CA VAL A 142 11.34 -5.27 10.03
C VAL A 142 11.68 -4.68 11.41
N PHE A 143 11.21 -3.47 11.71
CA PHE A 143 11.63 -2.72 12.91
C PHE A 143 10.55 -2.61 13.98
N GLY A 144 9.28 -2.90 13.66
CA GLY A 144 8.14 -2.77 14.59
C GLY A 144 7.28 -4.01 14.69
N SER A 145 7.85 -5.20 14.43
CA SER A 145 7.14 -6.46 14.67
C SER A 145 6.94 -6.69 16.17
N ASP A 146 5.89 -7.44 16.53
CA ASP A 146 5.64 -7.87 17.90
C ASP A 146 5.53 -9.41 17.96
N PRO A 147 6.47 -10.11 18.62
CA PRO A 147 7.68 -9.58 19.25
C PRO A 147 8.69 -8.99 18.24
N PRO A 148 9.61 -8.11 18.68
CA PRO A 148 10.60 -7.51 17.79
C PRO A 148 11.59 -8.55 17.25
N ILE A 149 11.99 -8.42 15.98
CA ILE A 149 13.10 -9.20 15.43
C ILE A 149 14.36 -8.89 16.25
N ASN A 150 15.11 -9.94 16.59
CA ASN A 150 16.35 -9.82 17.36
C ASN A 150 17.32 -8.83 16.69
N ALA A 151 17.75 -7.82 17.44
CA ALA A 151 18.60 -6.75 16.92
C ALA A 151 19.95 -7.24 16.39
N ASP A 152 20.49 -8.38 16.86
CA ASP A 152 21.72 -8.98 16.32
C ASP A 152 21.50 -9.58 14.92
N VAL A 153 20.29 -10.09 14.63
CA VAL A 153 19.91 -10.56 13.29
C VAL A 153 19.85 -9.38 12.33
N LEU A 154 19.16 -8.31 12.71
CA LEU A 154 19.04 -7.12 11.88
C LEU A 154 20.39 -6.40 11.71
N ALA A 155 21.22 -6.32 12.74
CA ALA A 155 22.55 -5.70 12.66
C ALA A 155 23.42 -6.41 11.60
N LYS A 156 23.41 -7.74 11.61
CA LYS A 156 24.10 -8.55 10.59
C LYS A 156 23.48 -8.37 9.21
N ALA A 157 22.15 -8.40 9.09
CA ALA A 157 21.44 -8.29 7.81
C ALA A 157 21.65 -6.91 7.15
N PHE A 158 21.63 -5.84 7.94
CA PHE A 158 21.81 -4.46 7.47
C PHE A 158 23.29 -4.03 7.47
N GLN A 159 24.21 -4.85 7.99
CA GLN A 159 25.65 -4.57 8.08
C GLN A 159 25.96 -3.27 8.86
N VAL A 160 25.27 -3.08 9.97
CA VAL A 160 25.40 -1.91 10.84
C VAL A 160 25.55 -2.32 12.29
N ASP A 161 26.00 -1.39 13.12
CA ASP A 161 26.04 -1.61 14.56
C ASP A 161 24.64 -1.83 15.14
N LYS A 162 24.57 -2.68 16.16
CA LYS A 162 23.34 -2.93 16.93
C LYS A 162 22.69 -1.65 17.47
N SER A 163 23.50 -0.62 17.77
CA SER A 163 23.01 0.67 18.25
C SER A 163 22.14 1.40 17.21
N ILE A 164 22.43 1.24 15.91
CA ILE A 164 21.64 1.80 14.82
C ILE A 164 20.29 1.06 14.73
N ILE A 165 20.30 -0.27 14.84
CA ILE A 165 19.07 -1.06 14.85
C ILE A 165 18.18 -0.70 16.03
N ASN A 166 18.75 -0.57 17.23
CA ASN A 166 17.99 -0.17 18.41
C ASN A 166 17.31 1.21 18.21
N LYS A 167 18.00 2.16 17.55
CA LYS A 167 17.42 3.46 17.19
C LYS A 167 16.28 3.33 16.17
N LEU A 168 16.41 2.41 15.22
CA LEU A 168 15.38 2.12 14.20
C LEU A 168 14.14 1.44 14.79
N GLN A 169 14.31 0.60 15.81
CA GLN A 169 13.21 -0.06 16.52
C GLN A 169 12.54 0.84 17.58
N ALA A 170 13.27 1.80 18.14
CA ALA A 170 12.78 2.67 19.22
C ALA A 170 11.42 3.37 18.95
N PRO A 171 11.10 3.86 17.74
CA PRO A 171 9.80 4.47 17.47
C PRO A 171 8.60 3.50 17.48
N TYR A 172 8.84 2.19 17.53
CA TYR A 172 7.80 1.15 17.48
C TYR A 172 7.60 0.45 18.84
N ASN A 173 8.45 0.74 19.82
CA ASN A 173 8.41 0.18 21.18
C ASN A 173 7.66 1.08 22.15
#